data_AF-A0AAW2FMU0-F1
#
_entry.id   AF-A0AAW2FMU0-F1
#
_cell.length_a   1.000
_cell.length_b   1.000
_cell.length_c   1.000
_cell.angle_alpha   90.00
_cell.angle_beta   90.00
_cell.angle_gamma   90.00
#
_symmetry.space_group_name_H-M   'P 1'
#
loop_
_entity.id
_entity.type
_entity.pdbx_description
1 polymer ?
#
loop_
_entity_poly.entity_id
_entity_poly.type
_entity_poly.pdbx_seq_one_letter_code
_entity_poly.pdbx_strand_id
1 'polypeptide(L)'
;MIYILDKARILCRSTFRKDVISGFINKKPPARNMEHYPNHRRNTWSETKFKMKDNVSDDYKIVYREISAMNGLIVIGYYAGWVGLAVNISTLGYFIYDRNSLQKRGLKGVLHDESKTGPFTLVQQGFLWFTSTIVTVILIYGSRMLPFRIYHNPKEKMFKAVFVRDILGKKRIETFGEGTLEPAFKQKDGGKVFFKMNNRIALIDQEFFPVPYVYEQMLRKTK
;
A
#
# COMPACT_ATOMS: atom_id res chain seq x y z
N MET A 1 -27.34 -2.65 53.60
CA MET A 1 -27.90 -1.98 52.42
C MET A 1 -28.43 -3.06 51.49
N ILE A 2 -29.68 -2.90 51.06
CA ILE A 2 -30.59 -3.95 50.56
C ILE A 2 -30.19 -4.50 49.18
N TYR A 3 -30.16 -5.84 49.11
CA TYR A 3 -30.57 -6.83 48.09
C TYR A 3 -30.90 -6.34 46.65
N ILE A 4 -30.60 -7.11 45.59
CA ILE A 4 -31.42 -8.25 45.12
C ILE A 4 -30.67 -9.06 44.02
N LEU A 5 -30.75 -10.39 44.15
CA LEU A 5 -30.47 -11.42 43.14
C LEU A 5 -31.37 -11.32 41.90
N ASP A 6 -30.89 -11.72 40.73
CA ASP A 6 -31.58 -12.74 39.93
C ASP A 6 -30.59 -13.36 38.91
N LYS A 7 -30.31 -14.67 39.00
CA LYS A 7 -30.89 -15.76 38.18
C LYS A 7 -30.74 -15.50 36.66
N ALA A 8 -30.21 -16.40 35.83
CA ALA A 8 -30.18 -17.86 35.93
C ALA A 8 -29.18 -18.49 34.94
N ARG A 9 -28.63 -19.62 35.40
CA ARG A 9 -28.49 -20.94 34.74
C ARG A 9 -27.61 -21.07 33.48
N ILE A 10 -26.39 -21.54 33.77
CA ILE A 10 -25.82 -22.81 33.29
C ILE A 10 -26.86 -23.72 32.63
N LEU A 11 -26.65 -24.06 31.35
CA LEU A 11 -27.09 -25.33 30.77
C LEU A 11 -26.20 -25.69 29.57
N CYS A 12 -25.25 -26.59 29.83
CA CYS A 12 -24.74 -27.56 28.86
C CYS A 12 -25.90 -28.33 28.22
N ARG A 13 -25.89 -28.47 26.89
CA ARG A 13 -26.36 -29.66 26.14
C ARG A 13 -25.90 -29.53 24.68
N SER A 14 -24.90 -30.31 24.27
CA SER A 14 -25.02 -31.60 23.57
C SER A 14 -25.40 -31.48 22.08
N THR A 15 -24.41 -31.75 21.23
CA THR A 15 -24.48 -32.49 19.96
C THR A 15 -25.88 -32.71 19.35
N PHE A 16 -26.17 -31.99 18.27
CA PHE A 16 -27.13 -32.43 17.26
C PHE A 16 -26.40 -32.70 15.94
N ARG A 17 -26.20 -33.98 15.68
CA ARG A 17 -25.95 -34.54 14.35
C ARG A 17 -27.26 -34.38 13.57
N LYS A 18 -27.22 -33.68 12.43
CA LYS A 18 -28.32 -33.70 11.46
C LYS A 18 -27.72 -33.87 10.08
N ASP A 19 -27.76 -35.10 9.59
CA ASP A 19 -27.60 -35.42 8.19
C ASP A 19 -28.75 -34.75 7.43
N VAL A 20 -28.42 -33.79 6.58
CA VAL A 20 -29.33 -33.30 5.54
C VAL A 20 -28.64 -33.54 4.21
N ILE A 21 -29.06 -34.61 3.56
CA ILE A 21 -28.92 -34.79 2.12
C ILE A 21 -29.77 -33.69 1.48
N SER A 22 -29.14 -32.72 0.84
CA SER A 22 -29.80 -31.84 -0.13
C SER A 22 -29.14 -32.04 -1.49
N GLY A 23 -29.88 -32.72 -2.37
CA GLY A 23 -29.50 -32.93 -3.76
C GLY A 23 -29.67 -31.64 -4.59
N PHE A 24 -28.65 -31.42 -5.42
CA PHE A 24 -28.69 -31.00 -6.82
C PHE A 24 -29.66 -29.90 -7.28
N ILE A 25 -29.06 -28.75 -7.63
CA ILE A 25 -29.12 -28.03 -8.91
C ILE A 25 -29.09 -26.53 -8.58
N ASN A 26 -27.88 -25.97 -8.54
CA ASN A 26 -27.71 -24.57 -8.88
C ASN A 26 -26.50 -24.45 -9.79
N LYS A 27 -26.81 -23.98 -11.00
CA LYS A 27 -25.91 -23.81 -12.14
C LYS A 27 -24.70 -23.01 -11.68
N LYS A 28 -23.51 -23.62 -11.74
CA LYS A 28 -22.25 -22.89 -11.71
C LYS A 28 -22.26 -21.94 -12.92
N PRO A 29 -22.00 -20.64 -12.78
CA PRO A 29 -21.65 -19.86 -13.95
C PRO A 29 -20.42 -20.51 -14.58
N PRO A 30 -20.37 -20.61 -15.92
CA PRO A 30 -19.26 -21.25 -16.61
C PRO A 30 -17.98 -20.53 -16.18
N ALA A 31 -17.08 -21.30 -15.57
CA ALA A 31 -15.71 -20.91 -15.35
C ALA A 31 -15.14 -20.57 -16.72
N ARG A 32 -15.17 -19.29 -17.06
CA ARG A 32 -14.48 -18.75 -18.21
C ARG A 32 -13.02 -19.10 -17.97
N ASN A 33 -12.46 -19.91 -18.86
CA ASN A 33 -11.06 -20.31 -18.89
C ASN A 33 -10.15 -19.13 -18.51
N MET A 34 -9.77 -19.04 -17.24
CA MET A 34 -8.59 -18.32 -16.78
C MET A 34 -7.42 -19.27 -16.97
N GLU A 35 -7.13 -19.57 -18.24
CA GLU A 35 -5.79 -20.02 -18.59
C GLU A 35 -4.85 -18.84 -18.28
N HIS A 36 -3.77 -19.15 -17.55
CA HIS A 36 -2.65 -18.27 -17.21
C HIS A 36 -2.80 -17.34 -15.98
N TYR A 37 -3.10 -17.92 -14.83
CA TYR A 37 -2.28 -17.63 -13.64
C TYR A 37 -1.64 -18.94 -13.17
N PRO A 38 -0.30 -19.04 -13.09
CA PRO A 38 0.33 -20.28 -12.68
C PRO A 38 -0.14 -20.54 -11.25
N ASN A 39 -0.75 -21.70 -11.09
CA ASN A 39 -1.15 -22.31 -9.84
C ASN A 39 0.06 -22.25 -8.88
N HIS A 40 0.14 -21.17 -8.09
CA HIS A 40 1.30 -20.88 -7.26
C HIS A 40 1.26 -21.90 -6.14
N ARG A 41 1.96 -23.02 -6.34
CA ARG A 41 2.22 -24.06 -5.33
C ARG A 41 2.65 -23.32 -4.06
N ARG A 42 1.72 -23.16 -3.11
CA ARG A 42 1.94 -22.40 -1.87
C ARG A 42 3.05 -23.10 -1.12
N ASN A 43 4.27 -22.61 -1.30
CA ASN A 43 5.39 -23.14 -0.55
C ASN A 43 5.18 -22.67 0.89
N THR A 44 4.70 -23.58 1.74
CA THR A 44 4.45 -23.35 3.17
C THR A 44 5.66 -22.73 3.86
N TRP A 45 6.86 -23.12 3.43
CA TRP A 45 8.12 -22.55 3.91
C TRP A 45 8.29 -21.06 3.56
N SER A 46 7.85 -20.65 2.37
CA SER A 46 7.89 -19.24 1.99
C SER A 46 6.89 -18.40 2.79
N GLU A 47 5.72 -18.96 3.08
CA GLU A 47 4.71 -18.28 3.91
C GLU A 47 5.20 -18.09 5.34
N THR A 48 5.76 -19.13 5.99
CA THR A 48 6.32 -19.02 7.34
C THR A 48 7.48 -18.03 7.39
N LYS A 49 8.38 -18.06 6.40
CA LYS A 49 9.46 -17.06 6.28
C LYS A 49 8.92 -15.64 6.21
N PHE A 50 7.86 -15.42 5.43
CA PHE A 50 7.25 -14.09 5.32
C PHE A 50 6.53 -13.67 6.58
N LYS A 51 5.79 -14.55 7.25
CA LYS A 51 5.14 -14.28 8.54
C LYS A 51 6.17 -13.92 9.61
N MET A 52 7.28 -14.65 9.67
CA MET A 52 8.38 -14.37 10.60
C MET A 52 9.05 -13.02 10.29
N LYS A 53 9.38 -12.74 9.02
CA LYS A 53 9.90 -11.44 8.58
C LYS A 53 8.95 -10.30 8.96
N ASP A 54 7.65 -10.60 8.95
CA ASP A 54 6.61 -9.62 9.14
C ASP A 54 6.07 -9.50 10.56
N ASN A 55 6.49 -10.37 11.48
CA ASN A 55 5.97 -10.51 12.83
C ASN A 55 4.43 -10.65 12.86
N VAL A 56 3.88 -11.54 12.01
CA VAL A 56 2.46 -11.85 11.92
C VAL A 56 2.21 -13.26 12.46
N SER A 57 1.15 -13.44 13.25
CA SER A 57 0.74 -14.75 13.81
C SER A 57 0.47 -15.79 12.71
N ASP A 58 0.67 -17.06 13.05
CA ASP A 58 0.46 -18.19 12.15
C ASP A 58 -1.00 -18.38 11.72
N ASP A 59 -1.96 -17.88 12.51
CA ASP A 59 -3.40 -17.93 12.16
C ASP A 59 -3.74 -17.12 10.90
N TYR A 60 -2.89 -16.18 10.52
CA TYR A 60 -3.08 -15.40 9.30
C TYR A 60 -2.60 -16.15 8.06
N LYS A 61 -3.40 -16.12 6.99
CA LYS A 61 -3.06 -16.65 5.66
C LYS A 61 -2.74 -15.50 4.71
N ILE A 62 -1.74 -15.67 3.85
CA ILE A 62 -1.43 -14.66 2.82
C ILE A 62 -2.51 -14.73 1.74
N VAL A 63 -3.18 -13.60 1.49
CA VAL A 63 -4.25 -13.49 0.48
C VAL A 63 -3.89 -12.57 -0.67
N TYR A 64 -2.94 -11.67 -0.46
CA TYR A 64 -2.38 -10.81 -1.48
C TYR A 64 -0.86 -10.84 -1.36
N ARG A 65 -0.20 -11.01 -2.49
CA ARG A 65 1.25 -10.95 -2.59
C ARG A 65 1.64 -10.29 -3.89
N GLU A 66 2.29 -9.15 -3.80
CA GLU A 66 2.87 -8.52 -4.97
C GLU A 66 4.05 -9.34 -5.52
N ILE A 67 4.23 -9.29 -6.84
CA ILE A 67 5.35 -9.94 -7.52
C ILE A 67 6.66 -9.40 -6.93
N SER A 68 7.68 -10.24 -6.77
CA SER A 68 8.97 -9.82 -6.16
C SER A 68 9.59 -8.63 -6.89
N ALA A 69 9.46 -8.56 -8.21
CA ALA A 69 9.90 -7.43 -9.03
C ALA A 69 9.16 -6.13 -8.65
N MET A 70 7.83 -6.17 -8.49
CA MET A 70 7.04 -5.00 -8.07
C MET A 70 7.43 -4.51 -6.68
N ASN A 71 7.60 -5.43 -5.71
CA ASN A 71 8.12 -5.07 -4.39
C ASN A 71 9.49 -4.36 -4.49
N GLY A 72 10.38 -4.86 -5.35
CA GLY A 72 11.67 -4.23 -5.63
C GLY A 72 11.53 -2.83 -6.21
N LEU A 73 10.67 -2.65 -7.21
CA LEU A 73 10.39 -1.37 -7.85
C LEU A 73 9.80 -0.35 -6.86
N ILE A 74 8.88 -0.76 -5.99
CA ILE A 74 8.30 0.10 -4.95
C ILE A 74 9.38 0.55 -3.96
N VAL A 75 10.25 -0.37 -3.52
CA VAL A 75 11.35 -0.05 -2.61
C VAL A 75 12.33 0.92 -3.27
N ILE A 76 12.76 0.62 -4.50
CA ILE A 76 13.69 1.47 -5.26
C ILE A 76 13.06 2.83 -5.51
N GLY A 77 11.81 2.88 -5.96
CA GLY A 77 11.08 4.13 -6.22
C GLY A 77 10.96 5.00 -4.97
N TYR A 78 10.67 4.39 -3.81
CA TYR A 78 10.62 5.10 -2.54
C TYR A 78 11.97 5.74 -2.17
N TYR A 79 13.06 4.97 -2.21
CA TYR A 79 14.38 5.48 -1.85
C TYR A 79 14.94 6.46 -2.90
N ALA A 80 14.72 6.19 -4.19
CA ALA A 80 15.07 7.10 -5.28
C ALA A 80 14.33 8.45 -5.14
N GLY A 81 13.06 8.41 -4.72
CA GLY A 81 12.30 9.62 -4.41
C GLY A 81 12.93 10.45 -3.30
N TRP A 82 13.35 9.81 -2.19
CA TRP A 82 14.05 10.51 -1.09
C TRP A 82 15.42 11.06 -1.50
N VAL A 83 16.22 10.28 -2.24
CA VAL A 83 17.52 10.74 -2.74
C VAL A 83 17.33 11.91 -3.71
N GLY A 84 16.37 11.82 -4.64
CA GLY A 84 16.06 12.90 -5.56
C GLY A 84 15.62 14.18 -4.84
N LEU A 85 14.81 14.05 -3.79
CA LEU A 85 14.39 15.20 -2.96
C LEU A 85 15.59 15.84 -2.24
N ALA A 86 16.51 15.05 -1.69
CA ALA A 86 17.74 15.56 -1.06
C ALA A 86 18.65 16.27 -2.08
N VAL A 87 18.79 15.73 -3.29
CA VAL A 87 19.54 16.36 -4.38
C VAL A 87 18.88 17.68 -4.79
N ASN A 88 17.55 17.72 -4.96
CA ASN A 88 16.81 18.93 -5.32
C ASN A 88 16.95 20.05 -4.27
N ILE A 89 16.97 19.70 -2.98
CA ILE A 89 17.19 20.68 -1.90
C ILE A 89 18.64 21.18 -1.92
N SER A 90 19.60 20.28 -2.12
CA SER A 90 21.03 20.62 -2.15
C SER A 90 21.37 21.53 -3.33
N THR A 91 20.84 21.23 -4.52
CA THR A 91 21.03 22.06 -5.72
C THR A 91 20.38 23.43 -5.54
N LEU A 92 19.16 23.50 -4.99
CA LEU A 92 18.52 24.78 -4.67
C LEU A 92 19.35 25.62 -3.70
N GLY A 93 19.85 24.99 -2.63
CA GLY A 93 20.73 25.64 -1.66
C GLY A 93 22.01 26.18 -2.29
N TYR A 94 22.63 25.40 -3.18
CA TYR A 94 23.79 25.82 -3.96
C TYR A 94 23.48 27.05 -4.84
N PHE A 95 22.36 27.04 -5.58
CA PHE A 95 21.95 28.17 -6.42
C PHE A 95 21.71 29.45 -5.61
N ILE A 96 21.10 29.35 -4.44
CA ILE A 96 20.87 30.50 -3.55
C ILE A 96 22.20 31.03 -3.00
N TYR A 97 23.09 30.14 -2.57
CA TYR A 97 24.41 30.51 -2.07
C TYR A 97 25.24 31.24 -3.13
N ASP A 98 25.32 30.67 -4.35
CA ASP A 98 26.10 31.22 -5.45
C ASP A 98 25.58 32.60 -5.86
N ARG A 99 24.25 32.75 -6.03
CA ARG A 99 23.61 34.03 -6.35
C ARG A 99 23.87 35.10 -5.29
N ASN A 100 23.79 34.74 -4.00
CA ASN A 100 24.10 35.66 -2.90
C ASN A 100 25.58 36.02 -2.85
N SER A 101 26.48 35.10 -3.24
CA SER A 101 27.91 35.34 -3.29
C SER A 101 28.29 36.30 -4.41
N LEU A 102 27.64 36.20 -5.57
CA LEU A 102 27.80 37.11 -6.71
C LEU A 102 27.28 38.52 -6.37
N GLN A 103 26.15 38.63 -5.68
CA GLN A 103 25.61 39.91 -5.23
C GLN A 103 26.53 40.60 -4.18
N LYS A 104 27.21 39.82 -3.33
CA LYS A 104 28.18 40.32 -2.35
C LYS A 104 29.54 40.69 -2.94
N ARG A 105 30.00 40.00 -4.00
CA ARG A 105 31.29 40.29 -4.67
C ARG A 105 31.25 41.48 -5.62
N GLY A 106 30.06 42.02 -5.88
CA GLY A 106 29.91 43.41 -6.26
C GLY A 106 29.38 43.63 -7.66
N LEU A 107 28.50 44.62 -7.71
CA LEU A 107 28.17 45.53 -8.81
C LEU A 107 29.38 46.12 -9.60
N LYS A 108 30.60 45.61 -9.42
CA LYS A 108 31.84 46.17 -9.97
C LYS A 108 32.32 45.51 -11.28
N GLY A 109 31.61 44.51 -11.81
CA GLY A 109 32.01 43.84 -13.06
C GLY A 109 30.88 43.30 -13.95
N VAL A 110 29.62 43.69 -13.70
CA VAL A 110 28.42 42.98 -14.20
C VAL A 110 28.14 43.17 -15.71
N LEU A 111 28.94 43.93 -16.45
CA LEU A 111 28.73 44.12 -17.89
C LEU A 111 29.62 43.25 -18.79
N HIS A 112 30.56 42.46 -18.28
CA HIS A 112 31.58 41.86 -19.17
C HIS A 112 31.87 40.36 -19.06
N ASP A 113 30.98 39.56 -18.47
CA ASP A 113 31.14 38.09 -18.56
C ASP A 113 29.80 37.39 -18.84
N GLU A 114 29.15 37.84 -19.93
CA GLU A 114 28.37 36.93 -20.76
C GLU A 114 29.34 35.86 -21.32
N SER A 115 29.38 34.68 -20.72
CA SER A 115 29.65 33.39 -21.41
C SER A 115 30.28 32.34 -20.48
N LYS A 116 29.52 31.87 -19.49
CA LYS A 116 29.65 30.49 -19.00
C LYS A 116 28.37 30.02 -18.30
N THR A 117 27.23 30.51 -18.76
CA THR A 117 25.93 29.91 -18.41
C THR A 117 25.84 28.57 -19.11
N GLY A 118 25.73 27.48 -18.35
CA GLY A 118 25.53 26.14 -18.87
C GLY A 118 24.31 26.02 -19.81
N PRO A 119 24.04 24.83 -20.38
CA PRO A 119 23.17 24.64 -21.55
C PRO A 119 21.69 25.03 -21.38
N PHE A 120 21.26 25.55 -20.23
CA PHE A 120 19.86 25.83 -19.91
C PHE A 120 19.64 27.27 -19.44
N THR A 121 18.57 27.90 -19.92
CA THR A 121 18.12 29.22 -19.46
C THR A 121 17.57 29.16 -18.02
N LEU A 122 17.55 30.29 -17.31
CA LEU A 122 17.02 30.37 -15.93
C LEU A 122 15.58 29.82 -15.81
N VAL A 123 14.74 30.09 -16.81
CA VAL A 123 13.35 29.58 -16.87
C VAL A 123 13.33 28.05 -17.01
N GLN A 124 14.18 27.51 -17.89
CA GLN A 124 14.29 26.05 -18.08
C GLN A 124 14.82 25.35 -16.82
N GLN A 125 15.79 25.94 -16.13
CA GLN A 125 16.31 25.40 -14.87
C GLN A 125 15.23 25.38 -13.77
N GLY A 126 14.43 26.45 -13.65
CA GLY A 126 13.31 26.50 -12.71
C GLY A 126 12.24 25.45 -13.01
N PHE A 127 11.89 25.28 -14.29
CA PHE A 127 10.95 24.25 -14.72
C PHE A 127 11.46 22.82 -14.44
N LEU A 128 12.74 22.56 -14.72
CA LEU A 128 13.38 21.26 -14.46
C LEU A 128 13.41 20.94 -12.96
N TRP A 129 13.70 21.91 -12.10
CA TRP A 129 13.65 21.73 -10.66
C TRP A 129 12.23 21.45 -10.15
N PHE A 130 11.24 22.19 -10.65
CA PHE A 130 9.84 22.00 -10.27
C PHE A 130 9.31 20.62 -10.67
N THR A 131 9.54 20.23 -11.93
CA THR A 131 9.14 18.90 -12.42
C THR A 131 9.86 17.77 -11.70
N SER A 132 11.17 17.88 -11.47
CA SER A 132 11.94 16.92 -10.65
C SER A 132 11.35 16.79 -9.25
N THR A 133 11.01 17.91 -8.60
CA THR A 133 10.42 17.90 -7.27
C THR A 133 9.07 17.19 -7.27
N ILE A 134 8.19 17.49 -8.24
CA ILE A 134 6.90 16.80 -8.39
C ILE A 134 7.10 15.29 -8.57
N VAL A 135 8.02 14.88 -9.44
CA VAL A 135 8.29 13.45 -9.68
C VAL A 135 8.77 12.77 -8.39
N THR A 136 9.66 13.39 -7.62
CA THR A 136 10.13 12.82 -6.33
C THR A 136 9.00 12.67 -5.33
N VAL A 137 8.11 13.67 -5.23
CA VAL A 137 6.93 13.62 -4.36
C VAL A 137 6.00 12.48 -4.79
N ILE A 138 5.70 12.36 -6.08
CA ILE A 138 4.85 11.29 -6.61
C ILE A 138 5.46 9.92 -6.32
N LEU A 139 6.78 9.74 -6.50
CA LEU A 139 7.46 8.49 -6.19
C LEU A 139 7.34 8.12 -4.70
N ILE A 140 7.54 9.09 -3.79
CA ILE A 140 7.44 8.86 -2.34
C ILE A 140 6.01 8.50 -1.95
N TYR A 141 5.02 9.28 -2.39
CA TYR A 141 3.62 9.06 -2.03
C TYR A 141 3.04 7.81 -2.71
N GLY A 142 3.30 7.60 -3.99
CA GLY A 142 2.84 6.44 -4.76
C GLY A 142 3.38 5.14 -4.18
N SER A 143 4.69 5.08 -3.87
CA SER A 143 5.28 3.90 -3.25
C SER A 143 4.70 3.61 -1.86
N ARG A 144 4.26 4.64 -1.13
CA ARG A 144 3.58 4.48 0.17
C ARG A 144 2.12 4.03 0.03
N MET A 145 1.48 4.17 -1.12
CA MET A 145 0.08 3.73 -1.29
C MET A 145 -0.03 2.23 -1.56
N LEU A 146 1.05 1.56 -1.97
CA LEU A 146 1.03 0.14 -2.35
C LEU A 146 1.33 -0.76 -1.15
N PRO A 147 0.42 -1.68 -0.77
CA PRO A 147 0.70 -2.70 0.23
C PRO A 147 1.51 -3.84 -0.41
N PHE A 148 2.63 -4.22 0.19
CA PHE A 148 3.44 -5.35 -0.29
C PHE A 148 2.69 -6.69 -0.18
N ARG A 149 1.99 -6.87 0.94
CA ARG A 149 1.38 -8.14 1.33
C ARG A 149 0.13 -7.87 2.17
N ILE A 150 -0.92 -8.65 1.94
CA ILE A 150 -2.12 -8.64 2.77
C ILE A 150 -2.36 -10.04 3.30
N TYR A 151 -2.59 -10.09 4.60
CA TYR A 151 -2.84 -11.28 5.38
C TYR A 151 -4.31 -11.28 5.82
N HIS A 152 -4.94 -12.45 5.90
CA HIS A 152 -6.32 -12.62 6.36
C HIS A 152 -6.38 -13.70 7.44
N ASN A 153 -7.01 -13.37 8.56
CA ASN A 153 -7.38 -14.34 9.58
C ASN A 153 -8.89 -14.66 9.44
N PRO A 154 -9.27 -15.83 8.92
CA PRO A 154 -10.67 -16.19 8.73
C PRO A 154 -11.42 -16.44 10.05
N LYS A 155 -10.72 -16.74 11.15
CA LYS A 155 -11.35 -16.96 12.47
C LYS A 155 -11.83 -15.64 13.07
N GLU A 156 -11.01 -14.59 12.94
CA GLU A 156 -11.27 -13.27 13.51
C GLU A 156 -11.93 -12.30 12.51
N LYS A 157 -12.04 -12.68 11.23
CA LYS A 157 -12.52 -11.80 10.14
C LYS A 157 -11.70 -10.51 10.00
N MET A 158 -10.39 -10.63 10.21
CA MET A 158 -9.44 -9.50 10.25
C MET A 158 -8.37 -9.63 9.16
N PHE A 159 -8.00 -8.51 8.56
CA PHE A 159 -6.92 -8.38 7.61
C PHE A 159 -5.75 -7.59 8.18
N LYS A 160 -4.54 -7.91 7.73
CA LYS A 160 -3.32 -7.13 8.01
C LYS A 160 -2.62 -6.79 6.70
N ALA A 161 -2.52 -5.50 6.38
CA ALA A 161 -1.77 -5.00 5.23
C ALA A 161 -0.38 -4.54 5.68
N VAL A 162 0.65 -5.03 5.01
CA VAL A 162 2.05 -4.67 5.23
C VAL A 162 2.50 -3.69 4.16
N PHE A 163 3.03 -2.54 4.57
CA PHE A 163 3.51 -1.50 3.67
C PHE A 163 5.04 -1.39 3.67
N VAL A 164 5.57 -0.56 2.76
CA VAL A 164 6.96 -0.09 2.76
C VAL A 164 7.34 0.42 4.15
N ARG A 165 8.54 0.04 4.60
CA ARG A 165 9.12 0.58 5.83
C ARG A 165 9.30 2.08 5.67
N ASP A 166 9.06 2.82 6.75
CA ASP A 166 9.33 4.25 6.73
C ASP A 166 10.83 4.54 6.59
N ILE A 167 11.20 5.79 6.34
CA ILE A 167 12.62 6.19 6.27
C ILE A 167 13.36 5.89 7.59
N LEU A 168 12.63 5.89 8.71
CA LEU A 168 13.12 5.51 10.04
C LEU A 168 13.24 3.98 10.22
N GLY A 169 13.06 3.18 9.17
CA GLY A 169 13.08 1.71 9.22
C GLY A 169 11.87 1.08 9.92
N LYS A 170 10.98 1.89 10.51
CA LYS A 170 9.78 1.42 11.19
C LYS A 170 8.86 0.72 10.20
N LYS A 171 8.58 -0.54 10.48
CA LYS A 171 7.62 -1.32 9.71
C LYS A 171 6.20 -0.81 9.99
N ARG A 172 5.42 -0.58 8.95
CA ARG A 172 4.01 -0.19 9.06
C ARG A 172 3.11 -1.36 8.68
N ILE A 173 2.30 -1.81 9.63
CA ILE A 173 1.30 -2.85 9.45
C ILE A 173 -0.04 -2.25 9.88
N GLU A 174 -0.99 -2.19 8.95
CA GLU A 174 -2.35 -1.75 9.22
C GLU A 174 -3.26 -2.97 9.39
N THR A 175 -4.10 -2.95 10.43
CA THR A 175 -5.07 -4.02 10.67
C THR A 175 -6.48 -3.47 10.47
N PHE A 176 -7.33 -4.17 9.72
CA PHE A 176 -8.70 -3.74 9.42
C PHE A 176 -9.63 -4.96 9.31
N GLY A 177 -10.93 -4.76 9.48
CA GLY A 177 -11.93 -5.85 9.46
C GLY A 177 -12.48 -6.13 8.06
N GLU A 178 -13.16 -7.27 7.90
CA GLU A 178 -13.99 -7.56 6.73
C GLU A 178 -15.06 -6.48 6.50
N GLY A 179 -15.23 -6.07 5.25
CA GLY A 179 -16.19 -5.03 4.86
C GLY A 179 -15.96 -3.64 5.45
N THR A 180 -14.72 -3.34 5.87
CA THR A 180 -14.35 -2.01 6.40
C THR A 180 -13.58 -1.15 5.40
N LEU A 181 -13.23 -1.68 4.23
CA LEU A 181 -12.59 -0.93 3.15
C LEU A 181 -13.61 -0.08 2.42
N GLU A 182 -13.41 1.23 2.46
CA GLU A 182 -14.24 2.20 1.74
C GLU A 182 -13.50 2.68 0.48
N PRO A 183 -14.17 2.85 -0.67
CA PRO A 183 -13.54 3.43 -1.84
C PRO A 183 -13.13 4.87 -1.54
N ALA A 184 -11.88 5.24 -1.85
CA ALA A 184 -11.36 6.58 -1.58
C ALA A 184 -11.95 7.64 -2.52
N PHE A 185 -12.36 7.23 -3.73
CA PHE A 185 -12.96 8.09 -4.75
C PHE A 185 -14.32 7.53 -5.19
N LYS A 186 -15.16 8.38 -5.78
CA LYS A 186 -16.43 7.95 -6.36
C LYS A 186 -16.19 6.90 -7.46
N GLN A 187 -17.11 5.94 -7.61
CA GLN A 187 -16.96 4.81 -8.53
C GLN A 187 -16.66 5.19 -9.99
N LYS A 188 -17.06 6.39 -10.43
CA LYS A 188 -16.81 6.87 -11.81
C LYS A 188 -15.36 7.30 -12.06
N ASP A 189 -14.59 7.63 -11.01
CA ASP A 189 -13.30 8.30 -11.12
C ASP A 189 -12.12 7.43 -10.64
N GLY A 190 -12.20 6.10 -10.82
CA GLY A 190 -11.15 5.18 -10.35
C GLY A 190 -11.36 4.64 -8.93
N GLY A 191 -12.55 4.80 -8.35
CA GLY A 191 -12.94 4.24 -7.04
C GLY A 191 -12.94 2.70 -6.93
N LYS A 192 -12.45 1.98 -7.96
CA LYS A 192 -12.29 0.52 -7.95
C LYS A 192 -10.89 0.07 -7.51
N VAL A 193 -9.92 0.97 -7.42
CA VAL A 193 -8.52 0.62 -7.13
C VAL A 193 -8.01 1.29 -5.86
N PHE A 194 -8.49 2.49 -5.54
CA PHE A 194 -8.08 3.21 -4.34
C PHE A 194 -9.08 3.05 -3.21
N PHE A 195 -8.59 2.58 -2.07
CA PHE A 195 -9.41 2.36 -0.89
C PHE A 195 -8.83 3.00 0.36
N LYS A 196 -9.70 3.44 1.24
CA LYS A 196 -9.36 3.98 2.55
C LYS A 196 -9.34 2.85 3.58
N MET A 197 -8.21 2.69 4.27
CA MET A 197 -8.02 1.80 5.42
C MET A 197 -7.42 2.61 6.56
N ASN A 198 -8.11 2.73 7.69
CA ASN A 198 -7.63 3.46 8.88
C ASN A 198 -7.01 4.84 8.56
N ASN A 199 -7.74 5.67 7.80
CA ASN A 199 -7.28 7.00 7.32
C ASN A 199 -6.15 7.02 6.29
N ARG A 200 -5.74 5.87 5.75
CA ARG A 200 -4.76 5.79 4.67
C ARG A 200 -5.41 5.37 3.36
N ILE A 201 -4.97 5.96 2.26
CA ILE A 201 -5.33 5.50 0.92
C ILE A 201 -4.34 4.40 0.53
N ALA A 202 -4.87 3.24 0.17
CA ALA A 202 -4.11 2.15 -0.42
C ALA A 202 -4.61 1.85 -1.83
N LEU A 203 -3.67 1.57 -2.72
CA LEU A 203 -3.96 1.06 -4.05
C LEU A 203 -4.02 -0.46 -3.93
N ILE A 204 -5.22 -1.01 -4.11
CA ILE A 204 -5.48 -2.45 -4.06
C ILE A 204 -6.15 -2.80 -5.38
N ASP A 205 -5.43 -3.51 -6.22
CA ASP A 205 -5.94 -3.97 -7.49
C ASP A 205 -6.40 -5.43 -7.38
N GLN A 206 -7.60 -5.68 -7.91
CA GLN A 206 -8.29 -6.97 -7.89
C GLN A 206 -7.48 -8.06 -8.60
N GLU A 207 -6.70 -7.70 -9.63
CA GLU A 207 -5.94 -8.67 -10.45
C GLU A 207 -4.85 -9.41 -9.65
N PHE A 208 -4.37 -8.82 -8.55
CA PHE A 208 -3.35 -9.42 -7.71
C PHE A 208 -3.90 -10.38 -6.64
N PHE A 209 -5.23 -10.55 -6.56
CA PHE A 209 -5.84 -11.53 -5.68
C PHE A 209 -5.96 -12.88 -6.40
N PRO A 210 -5.42 -13.96 -5.82
CA PRO A 210 -5.56 -15.30 -6.40
C PRO A 210 -7.02 -15.79 -6.35
N VAL A 211 -7.83 -15.22 -5.47
CA VAL A 211 -9.25 -15.58 -5.31
C VAL A 211 -10.07 -14.28 -5.25
N PRO A 212 -10.88 -13.97 -6.28
CA PRO A 212 -11.68 -12.75 -6.34
C PRO A 212 -12.63 -12.58 -5.15
N TYR A 213 -13.13 -13.68 -4.59
CA TYR A 213 -14.01 -13.65 -3.42
C TYR A 213 -13.36 -13.01 -2.18
N VAL A 214 -12.05 -13.16 -1.97
CA VAL A 214 -11.37 -12.54 -0.82
C VAL A 214 -11.34 -11.02 -0.96
N TYR A 215 -11.14 -10.53 -2.18
CA TYR A 215 -11.25 -9.10 -2.48
C TYR A 215 -12.66 -8.57 -2.18
N GLU A 216 -13.71 -9.33 -2.52
CA GLU A 216 -15.08 -8.93 -2.17
C GLU A 216 -15.34 -8.92 -0.66
N GLN A 217 -14.78 -9.87 0.11
CA GLN A 217 -14.90 -9.90 1.58
C GLN A 217 -14.28 -8.66 2.25
N MET A 218 -13.24 -8.10 1.63
CA MET A 218 -12.62 -6.87 2.11
C MET A 218 -13.56 -5.66 1.96
N LEU A 219 -14.34 -5.62 0.87
CA LEU A 219 -15.24 -4.52 0.52
C LEU A 219 -16.64 -4.63 1.13
N ARG A 220 -17.19 -5.85 1.19
CA ARG A 220 -18.57 -6.09 1.64
C ARG A 220 -18.56 -6.84 2.97
N LYS A 221 -19.35 -6.35 3.92
CA LYS A 221 -19.67 -7.12 5.13
C LYS A 221 -20.43 -8.37 4.70
N THR A 222 -19.81 -9.54 4.84
CA THR A 222 -20.50 -10.81 4.73
C THR A 222 -21.33 -11.00 6.01
N LYS A 223 -22.66 -11.13 5.83
CA LYS A 223 -23.59 -11.41 6.93
C LYS A 223 -23.44 -12.84 7.41
#